data_AF-A0A3A4ZK94-F1
#
_entry.id   AF-A0A3A4ZK94-F1
#
_cell.length_a   1.000
_cell.length_b   1.000
_cell.length_c   1.000
_cell.angle_alpha   90.00
_cell.angle_beta   90.00
_cell.angle_gamma   90.00
#
_symmetry.space_group_name_H-M   'P 1'
#
loop_
_entity.id
_entity.type
_entity.pdbx_description
1 polymer ?
#
loop_
_entity_poly.entity_id
_entity_poly.type
_entity_poly.pdbx_seq_one_letter_code
_entity_poly.pdbx_strand_id
1 'polypeptide(L)'
;MKGLATFAALAAILITAAVVFAGETGEKKECSLCGYLVEESEALSARYEGAAYHFCSAGCKAYFDKDPKGVAAGMDYDPVCGMTVSKAKAVSAVHNGRRVHFCAEACKEKYFANPEEYEVNYDFVGGKVMRQKDMKYTSTFEGMPLYFETAENKAAFDKNPGAYVHEICPVTGKTFLRKDAGASMKHDGKTYYFCCESCMKKFKENPGKHLGKGREANYETCGEPKKTTTGCAAEKHGDESCQKIIESGGCPHMKAEAEKKAEKTEKTEKTKKTEKAKKRS
;
A
#
# COMPACT_ATOMS: atom_id res chain seq x y z
N MET A 1 -72.46 -16.47 32.83
CA MET A 1 -71.38 -16.40 31.83
C MET A 1 -70.54 -15.17 32.14
N LYS A 2 -69.25 -15.38 32.52
CA LYS A 2 -68.06 -14.48 32.49
C LYS A 2 -68.30 -12.99 32.90
N GLY A 3 -67.73 -12.41 33.95
CA GLY A 3 -66.42 -12.56 34.58
C GLY A 3 -65.58 -11.26 34.39
N LEU A 4 -64.63 -11.02 35.31
CA LEU A 4 -63.60 -9.95 35.40
C LEU A 4 -64.00 -8.71 36.25
N ALA A 5 -63.47 -8.44 37.44
CA ALA A 5 -62.10 -8.48 38.03
C ALA A 5 -61.23 -7.25 37.68
N THR A 6 -61.14 -6.36 38.68
CA THR A 6 -60.07 -5.43 39.10
C THR A 6 -58.79 -5.30 38.27
N PHE A 7 -58.36 -4.04 38.02
CA PHE A 7 -56.94 -3.70 37.89
C PHE A 7 -56.58 -2.40 38.61
N ALA A 8 -55.57 -2.51 39.47
CA ALA A 8 -54.91 -1.44 40.19
C ALA A 8 -53.94 -0.66 39.27
N ALA A 9 -53.84 0.64 39.51
CA ALA A 9 -52.94 1.55 38.81
C ALA A 9 -51.48 1.34 39.24
N LEU A 10 -50.60 1.13 38.26
CA LEU A 10 -49.14 1.15 38.41
C LEU A 10 -48.59 2.22 37.47
N ALA A 11 -48.10 3.32 38.05
CA ALA A 11 -47.42 4.39 37.34
C ALA A 11 -46.01 3.91 36.96
N ALA A 12 -45.78 3.67 35.66
CA ALA A 12 -44.46 3.37 35.13
C ALA A 12 -43.74 4.67 34.77
N ILE A 13 -42.69 5.00 35.52
CA ILE A 13 -41.74 6.06 35.19
C ILE A 13 -40.86 5.55 34.03
N LEU A 14 -41.09 6.06 32.82
CA LEU A 14 -40.24 5.82 31.67
C LEU A 14 -39.01 6.73 31.76
N ILE A 15 -37.91 6.21 32.32
CA ILE A 15 -36.58 6.78 32.12
C ILE A 15 -36.14 6.36 30.71
N THR A 16 -36.30 7.25 29.74
CA THR A 16 -35.65 7.09 28.43
C THR A 16 -34.15 7.31 28.61
N ALA A 17 -33.40 6.24 28.85
CA ALA A 17 -31.96 6.24 28.66
C ALA A 17 -31.68 6.38 27.16
N ALA A 18 -31.47 7.60 26.69
CA ALA A 18 -30.87 7.84 25.39
C ALA A 18 -29.41 7.38 25.48
N VAL A 19 -29.14 6.15 25.08
CA VAL A 19 -27.78 5.67 24.80
C VAL A 19 -27.34 6.39 23.53
N VAL A 20 -26.67 7.54 23.71
CA VAL A 20 -25.94 8.19 22.63
C VAL A 20 -24.72 7.32 22.36
N PHE A 21 -24.76 6.55 21.26
CA PHE A 21 -23.57 5.92 20.72
C PHE A 21 -22.60 7.04 20.34
N ALA A 22 -21.51 7.18 21.11
CA ALA A 22 -20.36 7.99 20.74
C ALA A 22 -19.64 7.31 19.57
N GLY A 23 -20.16 7.48 18.36
CA GLY A 23 -19.55 6.99 17.12
C GLY A 23 -18.67 8.05 16.49
N GLU A 24 -17.35 7.84 16.57
CA GLU A 24 -16.32 8.23 15.59
C GLU A 24 -16.37 9.68 15.05
N THR A 25 -15.89 10.64 15.86
CA THR A 25 -15.67 12.03 15.44
C THR A 25 -14.26 12.26 14.87
N GLY A 26 -13.71 11.30 14.13
CA GLY A 26 -12.38 11.42 13.50
C GLY A 26 -12.45 12.17 12.17
N GLU A 27 -11.51 13.09 11.92
CA GLU A 27 -11.36 13.70 10.60
C GLU A 27 -10.85 12.63 9.62
N LYS A 28 -11.65 12.33 8.58
CA LYS A 28 -11.29 11.35 7.55
C LYS A 28 -10.63 12.04 6.36
N LYS A 29 -9.53 11.48 5.86
CA LYS A 29 -8.87 11.89 4.62
C LYS A 29 -9.22 10.92 3.50
N GLU A 30 -9.42 11.47 2.32
CA GLU A 30 -9.59 10.67 1.11
C GLU A 30 -8.23 10.17 0.60
N CYS A 31 -8.14 8.88 0.32
CA CYS A 31 -7.01 8.29 -0.37
C CYS A 31 -6.91 8.91 -1.78
N SER A 32 -5.82 9.62 -2.05
CA SER A 32 -5.60 10.35 -3.31
C SER A 32 -5.57 9.44 -4.54
N LEU A 33 -5.30 8.14 -4.35
CA LEU A 33 -5.33 7.15 -5.43
C LEU A 33 -6.73 6.58 -5.64
N CYS A 34 -7.29 5.89 -4.65
CA CYS A 34 -8.50 5.06 -4.84
C CYS A 34 -9.78 5.65 -4.25
N GLY A 35 -9.73 6.79 -3.56
CA GLY A 35 -10.91 7.48 -3.00
C GLY A 35 -11.43 6.92 -1.67
N TYR A 36 -10.85 5.85 -1.13
CA TYR A 36 -11.23 5.33 0.19
C TYR A 36 -10.96 6.37 1.28
N LEU A 37 -11.93 6.58 2.16
CA LEU A 37 -11.82 7.44 3.33
C LEU A 37 -11.11 6.67 4.43
N VAL A 38 -10.00 7.24 4.91
CA VAL A 38 -9.18 6.69 5.99
C VAL A 38 -9.10 7.70 7.13
N GLU A 39 -9.11 7.23 8.37
CA GLU A 39 -8.87 8.08 9.53
C GLU A 39 -7.55 8.83 9.35
N GLU A 40 -7.52 10.15 9.57
CA GLU A 40 -6.32 10.95 9.36
C GLU A 40 -5.11 10.43 10.18
N SER A 41 -5.37 9.89 11.37
CA SER A 41 -4.34 9.26 12.19
C SER A 41 -3.75 7.99 11.58
N GLU A 42 -4.47 7.33 10.70
CA GLU A 42 -4.05 6.07 10.05
C GLU A 42 -3.59 6.29 8.61
N ALA A 43 -3.95 7.43 8.03
CA ALA A 43 -3.56 7.83 6.69
C ALA A 43 -2.04 7.90 6.57
N LEU A 44 -1.51 7.20 5.57
CA LEU A 44 -0.15 7.46 5.10
C LEU A 44 -0.15 8.75 4.30
N SER A 45 0.97 9.46 4.27
CA SER A 45 1.06 10.71 3.52
C SER A 45 2.36 10.85 2.74
N ALA A 46 2.32 11.70 1.72
CA ALA A 46 3.46 12.17 0.97
C ALA A 46 3.25 13.63 0.56
N ARG A 47 4.34 14.37 0.35
CA ARG A 47 4.29 15.69 -0.27
C ARG A 47 4.86 15.62 -1.68
N TYR A 48 4.18 16.25 -2.63
CA TYR A 48 4.62 16.38 -4.01
C TYR A 48 4.18 17.74 -4.55
N GLU A 49 5.12 18.49 -5.13
CA GLU A 49 4.87 19.85 -5.66
C GLU A 49 4.17 20.78 -4.66
N GLY A 50 4.51 20.68 -3.37
CA GLY A 50 3.94 21.50 -2.30
C GLY A 50 2.55 21.06 -1.81
N ALA A 51 1.90 20.10 -2.48
CA ALA A 51 0.63 19.53 -2.05
C ALA A 51 0.84 18.28 -1.18
N ALA A 52 -0.05 18.08 -0.20
CA ALA A 52 -0.12 16.88 0.63
C ALA A 52 -1.07 15.86 0.03
N TYR A 53 -0.63 14.61 -0.04
CA TYR A 53 -1.40 13.46 -0.52
C TYR A 53 -1.56 12.46 0.61
N HIS A 54 -2.70 11.77 0.63
CA HIS A 54 -3.05 10.79 1.66
C HIS A 54 -3.36 9.43 1.04
N PHE A 55 -3.03 8.35 1.73
CA PHE A 55 -3.22 6.99 1.23
C PHE A 55 -3.77 6.06 2.29
N CYS A 56 -4.76 5.26 1.93
CA CYS A 56 -5.37 4.27 2.82
C CYS A 56 -4.49 3.04 3.08
N SER A 57 -3.47 2.80 2.26
CA SER A 57 -2.62 1.61 2.36
C SER A 57 -1.22 1.84 1.82
N ALA A 58 -0.28 0.98 2.25
CA ALA A 58 1.08 0.96 1.73
C ALA A 58 1.13 0.71 0.22
N GLY A 59 0.18 -0.05 -0.33
CA GLY A 59 0.06 -0.25 -1.78
C GLY A 59 -0.31 1.03 -2.52
N CYS A 60 -1.29 1.79 -2.03
CA CYS A 60 -1.67 3.07 -2.64
C CYS A 60 -0.52 4.08 -2.60
N LYS A 61 0.18 4.16 -1.47
CA LYS A 61 1.37 4.99 -1.37
C LYS A 61 2.48 4.53 -2.31
N ALA A 62 2.76 3.23 -2.37
CA ALA A 62 3.81 2.69 -3.24
C ALA A 62 3.49 2.90 -4.74
N TYR A 63 2.22 2.89 -5.12
CA TYR A 63 1.81 3.26 -6.47
C TYR A 63 2.09 4.74 -6.74
N PHE A 64 1.70 5.62 -5.82
CA PHE A 64 2.00 7.04 -5.91
C PHE A 64 3.50 7.32 -6.00
N ASP A 65 4.32 6.65 -5.19
CA ASP A 65 5.78 6.86 -5.20
C ASP A 65 6.42 6.48 -6.56
N LYS A 66 5.76 5.66 -7.39
CA LYS A 66 6.23 5.30 -8.75
C LYS A 66 5.85 6.33 -9.81
N ASP A 67 4.66 6.92 -9.70
CA ASP A 67 4.16 7.94 -10.63
C ASP A 67 3.35 9.02 -9.88
N PRO A 68 4.02 9.92 -9.14
CA PRO A 68 3.34 10.95 -8.38
C PRO A 68 2.66 11.96 -9.30
N LYS A 69 3.22 12.19 -10.49
CA LYS A 69 2.65 13.09 -11.50
C LYS A 69 1.31 12.60 -12.02
N GLY A 70 1.19 11.30 -12.32
CA GLY A 70 -0.06 10.69 -12.77
C GLY A 70 -1.19 10.84 -11.76
N VAL A 71 -0.89 10.65 -10.47
CA VAL A 71 -1.87 10.86 -9.39
C VAL A 71 -2.16 12.34 -9.17
N ALA A 72 -1.13 13.20 -9.22
CA ALA A 72 -1.25 14.65 -9.05
C ALA A 72 -2.10 15.32 -10.15
N ALA A 73 -2.24 14.67 -11.32
CA ALA A 73 -3.15 15.14 -12.36
C ALA A 73 -4.62 15.23 -11.91
N GLY A 74 -4.98 14.59 -10.79
CA GLY A 74 -6.31 14.73 -10.18
C GLY A 74 -7.42 14.15 -11.05
N MET A 75 -7.09 13.11 -11.81
CA MET A 75 -8.03 12.40 -12.66
C MET A 75 -8.55 11.15 -11.96
N ASP A 76 -9.78 10.76 -12.28
CA ASP A 76 -10.40 9.50 -11.89
C ASP A 76 -11.21 8.95 -13.07
N TYR A 77 -11.91 7.85 -12.89
CA TYR A 77 -12.84 7.30 -13.87
C TYR A 77 -14.25 7.20 -13.29
N ASP A 78 -15.24 7.41 -14.14
CA ASP A 78 -16.63 7.12 -13.84
C ASP A 78 -16.86 5.60 -13.92
N PRO A 79 -17.27 4.91 -12.84
CA PRO A 79 -17.43 3.46 -12.84
C PRO A 79 -18.63 2.98 -13.69
N VAL A 80 -19.55 3.88 -14.04
CA VAL A 80 -20.75 3.58 -14.82
C VAL A 80 -20.46 3.57 -16.31
N CYS A 81 -19.76 4.59 -16.81
CA CYS A 81 -19.51 4.75 -18.24
C CYS A 81 -18.03 4.58 -18.66
N GLY A 82 -17.10 4.54 -17.70
CA GLY A 82 -15.66 4.41 -17.94
C GLY A 82 -14.97 5.72 -18.37
N MET A 83 -15.68 6.84 -18.36
CA MET A 83 -15.11 8.14 -18.75
C MET A 83 -14.10 8.62 -17.72
N THR A 84 -12.92 9.07 -18.17
CA THR A 84 -11.97 9.76 -17.31
C THR A 84 -12.49 11.15 -16.94
N VAL A 85 -12.52 11.47 -15.66
CA VAL A 85 -13.07 12.72 -15.11
C VAL A 85 -12.06 13.43 -14.22
N SER A 86 -12.15 14.76 -14.14
CA SER A 86 -11.36 15.53 -13.16
C SER A 86 -12.05 15.49 -11.80
N LYS A 87 -11.35 15.03 -10.75
CA LYS A 87 -11.89 14.93 -9.38
C LYS A 87 -12.46 16.26 -8.87
N ALA A 88 -11.80 17.36 -9.21
CA ALA A 88 -12.19 18.72 -8.79
C ALA A 88 -13.48 19.23 -9.46
N LYS A 89 -13.89 18.66 -10.60
CA LYS A 89 -15.05 19.11 -11.38
C LYS A 89 -16.18 18.07 -11.44
N ALA A 90 -15.87 16.82 -11.14
CA ALA A 90 -16.81 15.71 -11.22
C ALA A 90 -17.92 15.83 -10.18
N VAL A 91 -19.10 15.32 -10.53
CA VAL A 91 -20.11 14.96 -9.54
C VAL A 91 -19.51 13.86 -8.67
N SER A 92 -19.62 13.95 -7.35
CA SER A 92 -19.11 12.89 -6.46
C SER A 92 -20.06 12.56 -5.33
N ALA A 93 -19.95 11.34 -4.83
CA ALA A 93 -20.67 10.87 -3.65
C ALA A 93 -19.84 9.81 -2.92
N VAL A 94 -20.15 9.60 -1.64
CA VAL A 94 -19.51 8.55 -0.85
C VAL A 94 -20.41 7.31 -0.83
N HIS A 95 -19.83 6.16 -1.15
CA HIS A 95 -20.48 4.85 -1.04
C HIS A 95 -19.49 3.83 -0.46
N ASN A 96 -19.90 3.05 0.54
CA ASN A 96 -19.06 2.05 1.23
C ASN A 96 -17.69 2.59 1.68
N GLY A 97 -17.67 3.81 2.22
CA GLY A 97 -16.43 4.45 2.70
C GLY A 97 -15.49 4.91 1.59
N ARG A 98 -15.91 4.92 0.32
CA ARG A 98 -15.14 5.40 -0.83
C ARG A 98 -15.83 6.57 -1.50
N ARG A 99 -15.09 7.64 -1.80
CA ARG A 99 -15.55 8.69 -2.72
C ARG A 99 -15.49 8.15 -4.14
N VAL A 100 -16.61 8.26 -4.83
CA VAL A 100 -16.78 7.88 -6.23
C VAL A 100 -17.06 9.13 -7.04
N HIS A 101 -16.40 9.26 -8.19
CA HIS A 101 -16.53 10.39 -9.11
C HIS A 101 -17.29 9.97 -10.36
N PHE A 102 -18.17 10.85 -10.84
CA PHE A 102 -19.07 10.63 -11.96
C PHE A 102 -18.96 11.77 -12.96
N CYS A 103 -19.10 11.45 -14.25
CA CYS A 103 -19.07 12.43 -15.32
C CYS A 103 -20.33 13.31 -15.34
N ALA A 104 -21.45 12.81 -14.81
CA ALA A 104 -22.73 13.50 -14.75
C ALA A 104 -23.62 12.94 -13.62
N GLU A 105 -24.64 13.72 -13.25
CA GLU A 105 -25.64 13.34 -12.25
C GLU A 105 -26.39 12.04 -12.62
N ALA A 106 -26.70 11.86 -13.91
CA ALA A 106 -27.33 10.65 -14.41
C ALA A 106 -26.47 9.37 -14.18
N CYS A 107 -25.14 9.47 -14.24
CA CYS A 107 -24.28 8.33 -13.90
C CYS A 107 -24.29 8.06 -12.39
N LYS A 108 -24.28 9.10 -11.56
CA LYS A 108 -24.44 8.95 -10.11
C LYS A 108 -25.77 8.24 -9.77
N GLU A 109 -26.89 8.68 -10.33
CA GLU A 109 -28.20 8.06 -10.08
C GLU A 109 -28.21 6.60 -10.51
N LYS A 110 -27.67 6.28 -11.69
CA LYS A 110 -27.57 4.91 -12.17
C LYS A 110 -26.69 4.03 -11.29
N TYR A 111 -25.60 4.58 -10.75
CA TYR A 111 -24.73 3.90 -9.79
C TYR A 111 -25.51 3.53 -8.52
N PHE A 112 -26.17 4.49 -7.88
CA PHE A 112 -26.90 4.23 -6.64
C PHE A 112 -28.17 3.41 -6.82
N ALA A 113 -28.71 3.33 -8.03
CA ALA A 113 -29.79 2.40 -8.34
C ALA A 113 -29.33 0.93 -8.25
N ASN A 114 -28.07 0.63 -8.62
CA ASN A 114 -27.51 -0.73 -8.61
C ASN A 114 -25.98 -0.70 -8.33
N PRO A 115 -25.54 -0.40 -7.09
CA PRO A 115 -24.12 -0.15 -6.82
C PRO A 115 -23.23 -1.38 -7.05
N GLU A 116 -23.74 -2.58 -6.79
CA GLU A 116 -23.01 -3.84 -7.00
C GLU A 116 -22.64 -4.08 -8.47
N GLU A 117 -23.41 -3.53 -9.42
CA GLU A 117 -23.11 -3.60 -10.86
C GLU A 117 -21.87 -2.80 -11.26
N TYR A 118 -21.50 -1.81 -10.44
CA TYR A 118 -20.43 -0.85 -10.71
C TYR A 118 -19.34 -0.87 -9.64
N GLU A 119 -19.39 -1.82 -8.71
CA GLU A 119 -18.29 -2.05 -7.78
C GLU A 119 -17.07 -2.45 -8.58
N VAL A 120 -15.94 -1.81 -8.29
CA VAL A 120 -14.68 -1.97 -9.00
C VAL A 120 -13.59 -2.38 -8.04
N ASN A 121 -12.81 -3.36 -8.47
CA ASN A 121 -11.70 -3.92 -7.71
C ASN A 121 -10.43 -3.94 -8.57
N TYR A 122 -9.30 -4.30 -7.95
CA TYR A 122 -7.98 -4.25 -8.56
C TYR A 122 -7.31 -5.61 -8.52
N ASP A 123 -6.83 -6.08 -9.68
CA ASP A 123 -5.99 -7.28 -9.74
C ASP A 123 -4.59 -6.97 -9.20
N PHE A 124 -4.25 -7.54 -8.05
CA PHE A 124 -2.97 -7.30 -7.36
C PHE A 124 -1.73 -7.77 -8.14
N VAL A 125 -1.91 -8.65 -9.11
CA VAL A 125 -0.84 -9.18 -9.96
C VAL A 125 -0.84 -8.49 -11.31
N GLY A 126 -1.99 -8.47 -11.98
CA GLY A 126 -2.14 -7.91 -13.33
C GLY A 126 -2.21 -6.38 -13.37
N GLY A 127 -2.48 -5.74 -12.25
CA GLY A 127 -2.55 -4.28 -12.12
C GLY A 127 -3.78 -3.64 -12.78
N LYS A 128 -4.78 -4.45 -13.16
CA LYS A 128 -5.95 -3.98 -13.89
C LYS A 128 -7.08 -3.65 -12.91
N VAL A 129 -7.66 -2.46 -13.07
CA VAL A 129 -8.91 -2.06 -12.41
C VAL A 129 -10.07 -2.51 -13.28
N MET A 130 -11.01 -3.25 -12.70
CA MET A 130 -12.20 -3.73 -13.40
C MET A 130 -13.41 -3.76 -12.47
N ARG A 131 -14.60 -3.94 -13.03
CA ARG A 131 -15.78 -4.24 -12.20
C ARG A 131 -15.59 -5.60 -11.53
N GLN A 132 -15.93 -5.67 -10.25
CA GLN A 132 -15.79 -6.86 -9.43
C GLN A 132 -16.52 -8.06 -10.05
N LYS A 133 -17.73 -7.85 -10.57
CA LYS A 133 -18.51 -8.89 -11.26
C LYS A 133 -17.83 -9.45 -12.51
N ASP A 134 -16.92 -8.69 -13.12
CA ASP A 134 -16.16 -9.10 -14.30
C ASP A 134 -14.87 -9.86 -13.91
N MET A 135 -14.52 -9.91 -12.61
CA MET A 135 -13.37 -10.64 -12.07
C MET A 135 -13.78 -12.05 -11.68
N LYS A 136 -13.22 -13.05 -12.38
CA LYS A 136 -13.69 -14.44 -12.33
C LYS A 136 -13.13 -15.26 -11.17
N TYR A 137 -12.05 -14.78 -10.56
CA TYR A 137 -11.24 -15.58 -9.64
C TYR A 137 -11.08 -14.84 -8.33
N THR A 138 -11.18 -15.57 -7.22
CA THR A 138 -11.09 -14.99 -5.86
C THR A 138 -10.20 -15.81 -4.95
N SER A 139 -9.39 -15.15 -4.13
CA SER A 139 -8.67 -15.75 -3.00
C SER A 139 -9.02 -15.02 -1.70
N THR A 140 -8.85 -15.66 -0.56
CA THR A 140 -8.92 -14.99 0.75
C THR A 140 -7.50 -14.74 1.24
N PHE A 141 -7.20 -13.49 1.59
CA PHE A 141 -5.90 -13.10 2.13
C PHE A 141 -6.10 -12.20 3.33
N GLU A 142 -5.52 -12.58 4.47
CA GLU A 142 -5.62 -11.84 5.75
C GLU A 142 -7.08 -11.53 6.15
N GLY A 143 -7.99 -12.45 5.84
CA GLY A 143 -9.42 -12.32 6.16
C GLY A 143 -10.24 -11.50 5.15
N MET A 144 -9.63 -11.01 4.07
CA MET A 144 -10.33 -10.24 3.04
C MET A 144 -10.37 -10.98 1.69
N PRO A 145 -11.48 -10.88 0.93
CA PRO A 145 -11.53 -11.38 -0.43
C PRO A 145 -10.68 -10.50 -1.35
N LEU A 146 -9.82 -11.14 -2.14
CA LEU A 146 -9.09 -10.55 -3.24
C LEU A 146 -9.60 -11.12 -4.55
N TYR A 147 -9.67 -10.28 -5.58
CA TYR A 147 -10.25 -10.61 -6.88
C TYR A 147 -9.16 -10.54 -7.95
N PHE A 148 -9.25 -11.44 -8.94
CA PHE A 148 -8.28 -11.57 -10.01
C PHE A 148 -8.97 -11.72 -11.36
N GLU A 149 -8.38 -11.14 -12.39
CA GLU A 149 -8.83 -11.24 -13.78
C GLU A 149 -8.63 -12.65 -14.33
N THR A 150 -7.48 -13.25 -14.03
CA THR A 150 -7.06 -14.54 -14.59
C THR A 150 -6.74 -15.58 -13.52
N ALA A 151 -6.82 -16.86 -13.89
CA ALA A 151 -6.45 -17.97 -13.01
C ALA A 151 -4.95 -17.93 -12.70
N GLU A 152 -4.15 -17.49 -13.68
CA GLU A 152 -2.71 -17.36 -13.58
C GLU A 152 -2.31 -16.29 -12.56
N ASN A 153 -3.00 -15.14 -12.56
CA ASN A 153 -2.78 -14.08 -11.59
C ASN A 153 -3.14 -14.54 -10.18
N LYS A 154 -4.31 -15.20 -10.02
CA LYS A 154 -4.69 -15.81 -8.75
C LYS A 154 -3.63 -16.80 -8.26
N ALA A 155 -3.21 -17.73 -9.12
CA ALA A 155 -2.23 -18.75 -8.77
C ALA A 155 -0.85 -18.15 -8.42
N ALA A 156 -0.43 -17.11 -9.14
CA ALA A 156 0.81 -16.39 -8.84
C ALA A 156 0.75 -15.71 -7.47
N PHE A 157 -0.38 -15.05 -7.15
CA PHE A 157 -0.61 -14.47 -5.83
C PHE A 157 -0.62 -15.53 -4.74
N ASP A 158 -1.40 -16.60 -4.88
CA ASP A 158 -1.51 -17.67 -3.88
C ASP A 158 -0.17 -18.33 -3.57
N LYS A 159 0.71 -18.46 -4.58
CA LYS A 159 2.05 -19.02 -4.43
C LYS A 159 2.98 -18.12 -3.62
N ASN A 160 2.87 -16.80 -3.78
CA ASN A 160 3.72 -15.85 -3.06
C ASN A 160 3.02 -14.48 -2.92
N PRO A 161 2.11 -14.32 -1.94
CA PRO A 161 1.41 -13.05 -1.75
C PRO A 161 2.38 -11.90 -1.48
N GLY A 162 3.49 -12.20 -0.80
CA GLY A 162 4.49 -11.20 -0.45
C GLY A 162 5.20 -10.56 -1.64
N ALA A 163 5.12 -11.15 -2.84
CA ALA A 163 5.62 -10.55 -4.07
C ALA A 163 4.75 -9.39 -4.59
N TYR A 164 3.52 -9.24 -4.08
CA TYR A 164 2.53 -8.28 -4.57
C TYR A 164 2.01 -7.36 -3.46
N VAL A 165 2.02 -7.84 -2.22
CA VAL A 165 1.61 -7.06 -1.04
C VAL A 165 2.72 -6.10 -0.65
N HIS A 166 2.38 -4.81 -0.61
CA HIS A 166 3.27 -3.77 -0.10
C HIS A 166 3.05 -3.58 1.40
N GLU A 167 4.16 -3.43 2.10
CA GLU A 167 4.26 -3.09 3.50
C GLU A 167 4.82 -1.69 3.67
N ILE A 168 4.60 -1.12 4.85
CA ILE A 168 5.23 0.11 5.27
C ILE A 168 6.01 -0.11 6.56
N CYS A 169 7.28 0.31 6.57
CA CYS A 169 8.10 0.25 7.76
C CYS A 169 7.52 1.22 8.81
N PRO A 170 7.07 0.76 9.99
CA PRO A 170 6.50 1.65 11.01
C PRO A 170 7.50 2.69 11.53
N VAL A 171 8.80 2.41 11.40
CA VAL A 171 9.86 3.29 11.90
C VAL A 171 10.19 4.42 10.92
N THR A 172 10.24 4.12 9.62
CA THR A 172 10.73 5.08 8.61
C THR A 172 9.66 5.57 7.64
N GLY A 173 8.51 4.90 7.59
CA GLY A 173 7.48 5.15 6.58
C GLY A 173 7.84 4.66 5.16
N LYS A 174 8.99 4.00 4.98
CA LYS A 174 9.40 3.40 3.69
C LYS A 174 8.43 2.30 3.30
N THR A 175 7.88 2.37 2.09
CA THR A 175 7.11 1.29 1.48
C THR A 175 8.02 0.29 0.77
N PHE A 176 7.68 -0.99 0.83
CA PHE A 176 8.43 -2.08 0.17
C PHE A 176 7.52 -3.28 -0.03
N LEU A 177 7.88 -4.21 -0.93
CA LEU A 177 7.15 -5.46 -1.05
C LEU A 177 7.45 -6.36 0.15
N ARG A 178 6.43 -7.03 0.69
CA ARG A 178 6.59 -7.91 1.86
C ARG A 178 7.66 -8.98 1.67
N LYS A 179 7.84 -9.49 0.44
CA LYS A 179 8.93 -10.44 0.10
C LYS A 179 10.34 -9.89 0.33
N ASP A 180 10.48 -8.56 0.32
CA ASP A 180 11.73 -7.84 0.51
C ASP A 180 11.87 -7.30 1.95
N ALA A 181 11.01 -7.74 2.88
CA ALA A 181 11.11 -7.38 4.29
C ALA A 181 12.45 -7.84 4.88
N GLY A 182 13.23 -6.91 5.43
CA GLY A 182 14.49 -7.22 6.09
C GLY A 182 14.31 -7.84 7.47
N ALA A 183 13.16 -7.63 8.10
CA ALA A 183 12.76 -8.27 9.36
C ALA A 183 11.24 -8.22 9.54
N SER A 184 10.70 -9.04 10.44
CA SER A 184 9.30 -8.96 10.89
C SER A 184 9.18 -9.36 12.36
N MET A 185 8.15 -8.85 13.04
CA MET A 185 7.86 -9.24 14.43
C MET A 185 6.36 -9.14 14.73
N LYS A 186 5.89 -9.95 15.67
CA LYS A 186 4.52 -9.84 16.20
C LYS A 186 4.48 -8.85 17.37
N HIS A 187 3.45 -8.01 17.39
CA HIS A 187 3.14 -7.12 18.50
C HIS A 187 1.62 -6.89 18.52
N ASP A 188 0.99 -7.03 19.68
CA ASP A 188 -0.46 -6.89 19.89
C ASP A 188 -1.31 -7.70 18.88
N GLY A 189 -0.92 -8.94 18.63
CA GLY A 189 -1.63 -9.84 17.71
C GLY A 189 -1.43 -9.54 16.23
N LYS A 190 -0.76 -8.43 15.86
CA LYS A 190 -0.45 -8.05 14.48
C LYS A 190 1.00 -8.35 14.13
N THR A 191 1.26 -8.81 12.90
CA THR A 191 2.62 -8.93 12.37
C THR A 191 3.02 -7.61 11.73
N TYR A 192 4.13 -7.04 12.18
CA TYR A 192 4.75 -5.85 11.59
C TYR A 192 5.96 -6.27 10.75
N TYR A 193 6.11 -5.62 9.59
CA TYR A 193 7.23 -5.83 8.69
C TYR A 193 8.13 -4.59 8.68
N PHE A 194 9.44 -4.81 8.57
CA PHE A 194 10.45 -3.74 8.62
C PHE A 194 11.34 -3.82 7.40
N CYS A 195 11.76 -2.65 6.91
CA CYS A 195 12.71 -2.57 5.81
C CYS A 195 14.10 -3.13 6.19
N CYS A 196 14.45 -3.16 7.49
CA CYS A 196 15.69 -3.73 7.99
C CYS A 196 15.59 -4.14 9.47
N GLU A 197 16.54 -4.97 9.92
CA GLU A 197 16.60 -5.46 11.30
C GLU A 197 16.77 -4.32 12.33
N SER A 198 17.53 -3.27 11.99
CA SER A 198 17.71 -2.10 12.86
C SER A 198 16.38 -1.39 13.14
N CYS A 199 15.47 -1.34 12.15
CA CYS A 199 14.13 -0.78 12.36
C CYS A 199 13.29 -1.68 13.28
N MET A 200 13.36 -3.00 13.12
CA MET A 200 12.69 -3.93 14.05
C MET A 200 13.18 -3.74 15.50
N LYS A 201 14.49 -3.56 15.70
CA LYS A 201 15.07 -3.29 17.04
C LYS A 201 14.54 -2.00 17.66
N LYS A 202 14.58 -0.89 16.90
CA LYS A 202 14.00 0.40 17.33
C LYS A 202 12.51 0.28 17.67
N PHE A 203 11.76 -0.44 16.84
CA PHE A 203 10.36 -0.69 17.10
C PHE A 203 10.14 -1.49 18.39
N LYS A 204 10.92 -2.54 18.62
CA LYS A 204 10.84 -3.36 19.83
C LYS A 204 11.09 -2.56 21.12
N GLU A 205 11.99 -1.58 21.08
CA GLU A 205 12.31 -0.73 22.23
C GLU A 205 11.16 0.22 22.58
N ASN A 206 10.45 0.75 21.60
CA ASN A 206 9.32 1.65 21.82
C ASN A 206 8.25 1.54 20.72
N PRO A 207 7.40 0.49 20.75
CA PRO A 207 6.39 0.29 19.71
C PRO A 207 5.41 1.46 19.63
N GLY A 208 4.96 1.97 20.78
CA GLY A 208 3.99 3.08 20.85
C GLY A 208 4.44 4.35 20.12
N LYS A 209 5.75 4.64 20.11
CA LYS A 209 6.32 5.77 19.34
C LYS A 209 6.18 5.60 17.83
N HIS A 210 6.13 4.38 17.34
CA HIS A 210 6.09 4.03 15.91
C HIS A 210 4.70 3.60 15.44
N LEU A 211 3.76 3.45 16.38
CA LEU A 211 2.36 3.13 16.16
C LEU A 211 1.53 4.38 16.44
N GLY A 212 1.48 5.29 15.46
CA GLY A 212 0.75 6.55 15.62
C GLY A 212 0.76 7.46 14.39
N LYS A 213 0.05 8.58 14.56
CA LYS A 213 -0.52 9.49 13.55
C LYS A 213 0.38 9.83 12.35
N GLY A 214 -0.21 9.82 11.16
CA GLY A 214 0.32 10.52 9.97
C GLY A 214 1.76 10.16 9.69
N ARG A 215 1.99 8.93 9.21
CA ARG A 215 3.34 8.44 8.87
C ARG A 215 3.84 9.14 7.60
N GLU A 216 4.25 10.39 7.76
CA GLU A 216 5.06 11.05 6.75
C GLU A 216 6.41 10.32 6.71
N ALA A 217 6.80 9.84 5.53
CA ALA A 217 8.01 9.05 5.39
C ALA A 217 9.24 9.92 5.73
N ASN A 218 9.99 9.55 6.76
CA ASN A 218 11.30 10.14 7.05
C ASN A 218 12.39 9.08 6.83
N TYR A 219 12.97 9.12 5.63
CA TYR A 219 13.98 8.19 5.16
C TYR A 219 15.36 8.38 5.81
N GLU A 220 15.60 9.48 6.54
CA GLU A 220 16.92 9.78 7.12
C GLU A 220 17.29 8.86 8.30
N THR A 221 16.32 8.09 8.81
CA THR A 221 16.44 7.37 10.09
C THR A 221 16.67 5.85 9.96
N CYS A 222 16.63 5.28 8.75
CA CYS A 222 17.13 3.92 8.56
C CYS A 222 18.66 3.94 8.57
N GLY A 223 19.24 3.36 9.63
CA GLY A 223 20.66 3.00 9.68
C GLY A 223 20.98 1.83 8.75
N GLU A 224 20.42 1.81 7.53
CA GLU A 224 21.16 1.21 6.43
C GLU A 224 22.48 1.97 6.40
N PRO A 225 23.65 1.30 6.35
CA PRO A 225 24.87 2.03 6.08
C PRO A 225 24.57 2.80 4.80
N LYS A 226 24.65 4.15 4.85
CA LYS A 226 24.87 4.92 3.63
C LYS A 226 25.93 4.09 2.91
N LYS A 227 25.67 3.67 1.68
CA LYS A 227 26.76 3.17 0.83
C LYS A 227 27.66 4.38 0.61
N THR A 228 28.46 4.71 1.62
CA THR A 228 29.60 5.57 1.52
C THR A 228 30.56 4.74 0.73
N THR A 229 30.54 4.93 -0.58
CA THR A 229 31.73 4.71 -1.37
C THR A 229 32.78 5.63 -0.78
N THR A 230 33.57 5.12 0.16
CA THR A 230 34.81 5.77 0.54
C THR A 230 35.58 5.97 -0.77
N GLY A 231 35.76 7.23 -1.19
CA GLY A 231 36.39 7.58 -2.47
C GLY A 231 35.46 8.03 -3.62
N CYS A 232 34.18 8.35 -3.38
CA CYS A 232 33.37 9.05 -4.39
C CYS A 232 33.30 10.56 -4.08
N ALA A 233 33.48 11.39 -5.11
CA ALA A 233 33.42 12.85 -5.02
C ALA A 233 32.04 13.44 -5.33
N ALA A 234 31.01 12.62 -5.55
CA ALA A 234 29.65 13.10 -5.81
C ALA A 234 29.04 13.73 -4.55
N GLU A 235 28.39 14.88 -4.69
CA GLU A 235 27.73 15.55 -3.58
C GLU A 235 26.44 14.82 -3.16
N LYS A 236 25.68 14.30 -4.14
CA LYS A 236 24.50 13.45 -3.93
C LYS A 236 24.45 12.29 -4.92
N HIS A 237 23.76 11.22 -4.54
CA HIS A 237 23.58 10.07 -5.43
C HIS A 237 22.53 10.38 -6.50
N GLY A 238 22.86 10.17 -7.78
CA GLY A 238 21.94 10.38 -8.90
C GLY A 238 21.77 11.83 -9.35
N ASP A 239 22.62 12.75 -8.89
CA ASP A 239 22.69 14.11 -9.41
C ASP A 239 23.61 14.20 -10.65
N GLU A 240 23.72 15.40 -11.25
CA GLU A 240 24.62 15.65 -12.38
C GLU A 240 26.09 15.35 -12.06
N SER A 241 26.51 15.51 -10.80
CA SER A 241 27.89 15.19 -10.38
C SER A 241 28.16 13.68 -10.43
N CYS A 242 27.15 12.87 -10.10
CA CYS A 242 27.18 11.43 -10.20
C CYS A 242 27.27 10.96 -11.66
N GLN A 243 26.50 11.58 -12.57
CA GLN A 243 26.52 11.22 -13.98
C GLN A 243 27.88 11.51 -14.64
N LYS A 244 28.51 12.65 -14.32
CA LYS A 244 29.86 12.98 -14.79
C LYS A 244 30.93 11.99 -14.31
N ILE A 245 30.79 11.46 -13.09
CA ILE A 245 31.70 10.43 -12.55
C ILE A 245 31.49 9.06 -13.24
N ILE A 246 30.27 8.74 -13.64
CA ILE A 246 29.96 7.52 -14.43
C ILE A 246 30.56 7.63 -15.82
N GLU A 247 30.33 8.75 -16.52
CA GLU A 247 30.80 8.99 -17.89
C GLU A 247 32.34 9.03 -17.98
N SER A 248 33.01 9.49 -16.92
CA SER A 248 34.48 9.49 -16.81
C SER A 248 35.09 8.16 -16.36
N GLY A 249 34.28 7.13 -16.09
CA GLY A 249 34.76 5.83 -15.60
C GLY A 249 35.32 5.86 -14.18
N GLY A 250 35.13 6.97 -13.45
CA GLY A 250 35.57 7.17 -12.08
C GLY A 250 34.66 6.52 -11.04
N CYS A 251 33.52 5.96 -11.44
CA CYS A 251 32.51 5.43 -10.54
C CYS A 251 33.00 4.19 -9.76
N PRO A 252 33.21 4.27 -8.43
CA PRO A 252 33.71 3.14 -7.64
C PRO A 252 32.71 1.97 -7.59
N HIS A 253 31.41 2.21 -7.78
CA HIS A 253 30.41 1.15 -7.90
C HIS A 253 30.64 0.26 -9.13
N MET A 254 30.95 0.86 -10.29
CA MET A 254 31.17 0.10 -11.52
C MET A 254 32.47 -0.72 -11.47
N LYS A 255 33.51 -0.21 -10.79
CA LYS A 255 34.77 -0.94 -10.57
C LYS A 255 34.54 -2.17 -9.68
N ALA A 256 33.83 -2.02 -8.57
CA ALA A 256 33.52 -3.12 -7.66
C ALA A 256 32.60 -4.19 -8.32
N GLU A 257 31.69 -3.79 -9.22
CA GLU A 257 30.88 -4.72 -9.99
C GLU A 257 31.68 -5.47 -11.07
N ALA A 258 32.64 -4.80 -11.71
CA ALA A 258 33.55 -5.43 -12.66
C ALA A 258 34.46 -6.46 -11.97
N GLU A 259 34.99 -6.15 -10.79
CA GLU A 259 35.80 -7.06 -9.98
C GLU A 259 34.99 -8.27 -9.50
N LYS A 260 33.76 -8.07 -9.00
CA LYS A 260 32.87 -9.17 -8.62
C LYS A 260 32.46 -10.05 -9.81
N LYS A 261 32.31 -9.45 -11.00
CA LYS A 261 32.03 -10.19 -12.23
C LYS A 261 33.25 -11.01 -12.67
N ALA A 262 34.46 -10.49 -12.51
CA ALA A 262 35.71 -11.23 -12.76
C ALA A 262 35.86 -12.42 -11.81
N GLU A 263 35.63 -12.22 -10.50
CA GLU A 263 35.71 -13.29 -9.48
C GLU A 263 34.67 -14.39 -9.72
N LYS A 264 33.44 -14.02 -10.12
CA LYS A 264 32.37 -14.99 -10.45
C LYS A 264 32.71 -15.79 -11.71
N THR A 265 33.39 -15.19 -12.68
CA THR A 265 33.78 -15.85 -13.93
C THR A 265 34.89 -16.87 -13.65
N GLU A 266 35.89 -16.51 -12.85
CA GLU A 266 36.99 -17.40 -12.46
C GLU A 266 36.51 -18.62 -11.64
N LYS A 267 35.53 -18.40 -10.75
CA LYS A 267 34.93 -19.48 -9.95
C LYS A 267 34.10 -20.44 -10.80
N THR A 268 33.40 -19.93 -11.82
CA THR A 268 32.60 -20.75 -12.75
C THR A 268 33.49 -21.61 -13.65
N GLU A 269 34.65 -21.10 -14.04
CA GLU A 269 35.64 -21.84 -14.84
C GLU A 269 36.35 -22.95 -14.05
N LYS A 270 36.72 -22.67 -12.79
CA LYS A 270 37.29 -23.68 -11.87
C LYS A 270 36.32 -24.83 -11.61
N THR A 271 35.02 -24.54 -11.47
CA THR A 271 33.98 -25.55 -11.21
C THR A 271 33.74 -26.46 -12.42
N LYS A 272 33.72 -25.91 -13.65
CA LYS A 272 33.62 -26.73 -14.88
C LYS A 272 34.83 -27.66 -15.09
N LYS A 273 36.03 -27.24 -14.66
CA LYS A 273 37.26 -28.03 -14.81
C LYS A 273 37.31 -29.21 -13.83
N THR A 274 36.74 -29.06 -12.62
CA THR A 274 36.63 -30.13 -11.63
C THR A 274 35.55 -31.16 -11.99
N GLU A 275 34.43 -30.71 -12.56
CA GLU A 275 33.34 -31.59 -13.00
C GLU A 275 33.74 -32.48 -14.19
N LYS A 276 34.58 -31.96 -15.10
CA LYS A 276 35.10 -32.71 -16.26
C LYS A 276 36.16 -33.75 -15.87
N ALA A 277 36.87 -33.56 -14.76
CA ALA A 277 37.81 -34.52 -14.21
C ALA A 277 37.10 -35.70 -13.51
N LYS A 278 35.98 -35.43 -12.84
CA LYS A 278 35.19 -36.44 -12.11
C LYS A 278 34.35 -37.37 -13.02
N LYS A 279 34.15 -37.00 -14.28
CA LYS A 279 33.45 -37.80 -15.30
C LYS A 279 34.36 -38.73 -16.11
N ARG A 280 35.67 -38.76 -15.81
CA ARG A 280 36.69 -39.58 -16.49
C ARG A 280 37.41 -40.57 -15.56
N SER A 281 36.98 -40.69 -14.30
CA SER A 281 37.32 -41.78 -13.37
C SER A 281 36.13 -42.71 -13.22
#